data_AF-A0A0C2WDE3-F1
#
_entry.id   AF-A0A0C2WDE3-F1
#
_cell.length_a   1.000
_cell.length_b   1.000
_cell.length_c   1.000
_cell.angle_alpha   90.00
_cell.angle_beta   90.00
_cell.angle_gamma   90.00
#
_symmetry.space_group_name_H-M   'P 1'
#
loop_
_entity.id
_entity.type
_entity.pdbx_description
1 polymer ?
#
loop_
_entity_poly.entity_id
_entity_poly.type
_entity_poly.pdbx_seq_one_letter_code
_entity_poly.pdbx_strand_id
1 'polypeptide(L)'
;FVICSRPEAHIEDFFAQFQYPTLQIDLANVDGAYRDIETYLKFEFVRIAVDQELDPVVWPGQRIIDRLVSQSSGQFVYASTTIKYVGDEYESAVARLNIILGLKPCTGKSPFAELDALYTEILQRQPDQDFLKEFLLVLVARSMLVGIGNGNFDDAMLLGLDERELGRKLRGMHSLLKFEPFIDVHHKSFLDFLDDPSRAGEYHVSKHSANRRYMQLVTDELVKAASNAIEQTDS
;
A
#
# COMPACT_ATOMS: atom_id res chain seq x y z
N PHE A 1 15.82 12.49 22.12
CA PHE A 1 14.85 12.66 21.01
C PHE A 1 15.43 11.95 19.80
N VAL A 2 14.59 11.44 18.89
CA VAL A 2 15.04 10.80 17.63
C VAL A 2 14.72 11.76 16.50
N ILE A 3 15.69 12.01 15.63
CA ILE A 3 15.51 12.81 14.41
C ILE A 3 15.77 11.90 13.23
N CYS A 4 14.80 11.80 12.32
CA CYS A 4 14.95 11.10 11.06
C CYS A 4 15.05 12.14 9.94
N SER A 5 16.08 12.05 9.11
CA SER A 5 16.30 12.96 7.99
C SER A 5 16.97 12.22 6.83
N ARG A 6 16.93 12.82 5.64
CA ARG A 6 17.76 12.36 4.52
C ARG A 6 19.21 12.86 4.73
N PRO A 7 20.22 12.16 4.21
CA PRO A 7 21.63 12.60 4.25
C PRO A 7 21.84 13.77 3.28
N GLU A 8 21.21 14.90 3.58
CA GLU A 8 21.33 16.13 2.81
C GLU A 8 22.45 16.97 3.43
N ALA A 9 23.36 17.50 2.60
CA ALA A 9 24.58 18.15 3.07
C ALA A 9 24.32 19.23 4.14
N HIS A 10 23.28 20.04 3.97
CA HIS A 10 22.94 21.09 4.94
C HIS A 10 22.46 20.54 6.30
N ILE A 11 21.87 19.36 6.33
CA ILE A 11 21.43 18.67 7.54
C ILE A 11 22.65 18.03 8.23
N GLU A 12 23.53 17.39 7.45
CA GLU A 12 24.79 16.85 7.95
C GLU A 12 25.67 17.96 8.55
N ASP A 13 25.80 19.09 7.85
CA ASP A 13 26.54 20.27 8.32
C ASP A 13 25.94 20.87 9.60
N PHE A 14 24.61 20.86 9.72
CA PHE A 14 23.94 21.31 10.94
C PHE A 14 24.22 20.37 12.11
N PHE A 15 24.13 19.06 11.92
CA PHE A 15 24.37 18.09 12.98
C PHE A 15 25.85 17.93 13.34
N ALA A 16 26.76 18.18 12.40
CA ALA A 16 28.20 18.20 12.64
C ALA A 16 28.64 19.30 13.63
N GLN A 17 27.80 20.33 13.85
CA GLN A 17 28.08 21.40 14.80
C GLN A 17 27.83 21.01 16.28
N PHE A 18 27.14 19.89 16.54
CA PHE A 18 26.84 19.46 17.91
C PHE A 18 28.03 18.72 18.53
N GLN A 19 28.49 19.19 19.70
CA GLN A 19 29.60 18.60 20.47
C GLN A 19 29.20 17.38 21.31
N TYR A 20 27.91 17.03 21.37
CA TYR A 20 27.39 15.93 22.18
C TYR A 20 27.36 14.62 21.38
N PRO A 21 27.45 13.45 22.04
CA PRO A 21 27.42 12.16 21.35
C PRO A 21 26.08 11.97 20.64
N THR A 22 26.10 12.12 19.32
CA THR A 22 24.97 11.82 18.45
C THR A 22 25.23 10.44 17.84
N LEU A 23 24.38 9.46 18.15
CA LEU A 23 24.43 8.18 17.46
C LEU A 23 23.76 8.36 16.10
N GLN A 24 24.57 8.40 15.04
CA GLN A 24 24.08 8.45 13.67
C GLN A 24 23.86 7.02 13.16
N ILE A 25 22.62 6.72 12.76
CA ILE A 25 22.27 5.44 12.13
C ILE A 25 21.94 5.74 10.67
N ASP A 26 22.77 5.23 9.76
CA ASP A 26 22.53 5.37 8.33
C ASP A 26 21.53 4.31 7.85
N LEU A 27 20.29 4.74 7.64
CA LEU A 27 19.24 3.92 7.04
C LEU A 27 19.31 3.86 5.51
N ALA A 28 20.15 4.69 4.88
CA ALA A 28 20.39 4.70 3.43
C ALA A 28 21.56 3.80 3.02
N ASN A 29 22.21 3.12 3.98
CA ASN A 29 23.24 2.13 3.68
C ASN A 29 22.63 0.97 2.87
N VAL A 30 22.94 0.99 1.57
CA VAL A 30 22.41 0.05 0.58
C VAL A 30 22.76 -1.39 0.92
N ASP A 31 23.98 -1.67 1.38
CA ASP A 31 24.41 -3.03 1.76
C ASP A 31 23.69 -3.51 3.03
N GLY A 32 23.43 -2.59 3.96
CA GLY A 32 22.59 -2.86 5.14
C GLY A 32 21.17 -3.22 4.74
N ALA A 33 20.56 -2.44 3.85
CA ALA A 33 19.19 -2.64 3.39
C ALA A 33 19.00 -4.02 2.71
N TYR A 34 19.93 -4.44 1.84
CA TYR A 34 19.83 -5.75 1.19
C TYR A 34 19.90 -6.91 2.21
N ARG A 35 20.81 -6.83 3.19
CA ARG A 35 20.94 -7.85 4.23
C ARG A 35 19.71 -7.89 5.15
N ASP A 36 19.17 -6.74 5.50
CA ASP A 36 17.98 -6.65 6.36
C ASP A 36 16.74 -7.17 5.62
N ILE A 37 16.60 -6.88 4.32
CA ILE A 37 15.56 -7.44 3.46
C ILE A 37 15.70 -8.96 3.34
N GLU A 38 16.91 -9.48 3.11
CA GLU A 38 17.15 -10.92 3.05
C GLU A 38 16.74 -11.62 4.35
N THR A 39 17.15 -11.05 5.49
CA THR A 39 16.82 -11.57 6.82
C THR A 39 15.30 -11.56 7.06
N TYR A 40 14.65 -10.46 6.72
CA TYR A 40 13.19 -10.32 6.79
C TYR A 40 12.48 -11.36 5.92
N LEU A 41 12.86 -11.50 4.65
CA LEU A 41 12.25 -12.46 3.73
C LEU A 41 12.42 -13.90 4.22
N LYS A 42 13.63 -14.28 4.68
CA LYS A 42 13.86 -15.63 5.24
C LYS A 42 12.92 -15.93 6.40
N PHE A 43 12.83 -15.00 7.34
CA PHE A 43 11.98 -15.17 8.52
C PHE A 43 10.49 -15.28 8.14
N GLU A 44 10.01 -14.37 7.30
CA GLU A 44 8.60 -14.32 6.94
C GLU A 44 8.16 -15.47 6.03
N PHE A 45 9.02 -15.93 5.12
CA PHE A 45 8.72 -17.10 4.31
C PHE A 45 8.67 -18.38 5.14
N VAL A 46 9.52 -18.53 6.17
CA VAL A 46 9.39 -19.64 7.13
C VAL A 46 8.04 -19.58 7.83
N ARG A 47 7.59 -18.39 8.27
CA ARG A 47 6.26 -18.22 8.87
C ARG A 47 5.16 -18.65 7.92
N ILE A 48 5.15 -18.12 6.68
CA ILE A 48 4.15 -18.48 5.66
C ILE A 48 4.17 -19.98 5.35
N ALA A 49 5.35 -20.59 5.29
CA ALA A 49 5.48 -22.03 5.04
C ALA A 49 4.79 -22.85 6.14
N VAL A 50 5.01 -22.49 7.40
CA VAL A 50 4.35 -23.13 8.54
C VAL A 50 2.84 -22.91 8.49
N ASP A 51 2.39 -21.68 8.25
CA ASP A 51 0.97 -21.32 8.22
C ASP A 51 0.20 -22.04 7.09
N GLN A 52 0.86 -22.35 5.97
CA GLN A 52 0.28 -23.05 4.82
C GLN A 52 0.71 -24.51 4.67
N GLU A 53 1.28 -25.13 5.72
CA GLU A 53 1.70 -26.54 5.73
C GLU A 53 2.70 -26.92 4.60
N LEU A 54 3.53 -25.96 4.19
CA LEU A 54 4.67 -26.16 3.27
C LEU A 54 5.93 -26.55 4.05
N ASP A 55 6.92 -27.14 3.37
CA ASP A 55 8.22 -27.44 3.98
C ASP A 55 9.04 -26.14 4.18
N PRO A 56 9.25 -25.67 5.43
CA PRO A 56 9.96 -24.42 5.71
C PRO A 56 11.47 -24.48 5.44
N VAL A 57 12.03 -25.69 5.27
CA VAL A 57 13.45 -25.89 4.95
C VAL A 57 13.68 -25.78 3.45
N VAL A 58 12.73 -26.24 2.64
CA VAL A 58 12.86 -26.30 1.18
C VAL A 58 12.24 -25.08 0.50
N TRP A 59 11.08 -24.61 0.98
CA TRP A 59 10.35 -23.52 0.37
C TRP A 59 10.68 -22.16 1.04
N PRO A 60 10.82 -21.07 0.27
CA PRO A 60 10.80 -20.96 -1.20
C PRO A 60 12.15 -21.30 -1.85
N GLY A 61 13.19 -21.54 -1.03
CA GLY A 61 14.55 -21.80 -1.49
C GLY A 61 15.36 -20.52 -1.67
N GLN A 62 16.66 -20.59 -1.33
CA GLN A 62 17.55 -19.41 -1.27
C GLN A 62 17.60 -18.61 -2.59
N ARG A 63 17.59 -19.29 -3.74
CA ARG A 63 17.63 -18.62 -5.06
C ARG A 63 16.43 -17.69 -5.29
N ILE A 64 15.25 -18.04 -4.77
CA ILE A 64 14.07 -17.19 -4.87
C ILE A 64 14.21 -15.98 -3.95
N ILE A 65 14.75 -16.19 -2.74
CA ILE A 65 15.04 -15.09 -1.79
C ILE A 65 16.03 -14.11 -2.41
N ASP A 66 17.16 -14.58 -2.95
CA ASP A 66 18.18 -13.74 -3.59
C ASP A 66 17.58 -12.91 -4.73
N ARG A 67 16.69 -13.51 -5.52
CA ARG A 67 15.97 -12.83 -6.60
C ARG A 67 15.08 -11.70 -6.06
N LEU A 68 14.28 -11.97 -5.02
CA LEU A 68 13.40 -10.96 -4.42
C LEU A 68 14.19 -9.83 -3.74
N VAL A 69 15.31 -10.15 -3.10
CA VAL A 69 16.26 -9.17 -2.56
C VAL A 69 16.77 -8.26 -3.67
N SER A 70 17.19 -8.82 -4.80
CA SER A 70 17.63 -8.03 -5.96
C SER A 70 16.49 -7.17 -6.54
N GLN A 71 15.29 -7.73 -6.73
CA GLN A 71 14.12 -6.99 -7.25
C GLN A 71 13.69 -5.85 -6.33
N SER A 72 13.92 -5.97 -5.03
CA SER A 72 13.59 -4.90 -4.08
C SER A 72 14.36 -3.60 -4.37
N SER A 73 15.52 -3.67 -5.02
CA SER A 73 16.42 -2.52 -5.20
C SER A 73 16.70 -1.76 -3.89
N GLY A 74 16.79 -2.48 -2.77
CA GLY A 74 16.96 -1.93 -1.42
C GLY A 74 15.69 -1.36 -0.78
N GLN A 75 14.53 -1.47 -1.44
CA GLN A 75 13.27 -0.90 -0.95
C GLN A 75 12.50 -1.91 -0.12
N PHE A 76 12.53 -1.74 1.19
CA PHE A 76 11.82 -2.63 2.13
C PHE A 76 10.30 -2.70 1.88
N VAL A 77 9.70 -1.66 1.29
CA VAL A 77 8.30 -1.67 0.90
C VAL A 77 7.98 -2.76 -0.13
N TYR A 78 8.90 -3.07 -1.05
CA TYR A 78 8.72 -4.17 -2.00
C TYR A 78 8.67 -5.51 -1.26
N ALA A 79 9.64 -5.74 -0.36
CA ALA A 79 9.72 -6.98 0.41
C ALA A 79 8.48 -7.18 1.30
N SER A 80 8.08 -6.16 2.05
CA SER A 80 6.90 -6.23 2.93
C SER A 80 5.58 -6.37 2.17
N THR A 81 5.43 -5.72 1.01
CA THR A 81 4.26 -5.89 0.14
C THR A 81 4.21 -7.29 -0.46
N THR A 82 5.36 -7.82 -0.90
CA THR A 82 5.51 -9.20 -1.40
C THR A 82 5.09 -10.21 -0.36
N ILE A 83 5.62 -10.10 0.87
CA ILE A 83 5.30 -11.02 1.96
C ILE A 83 3.81 -10.99 2.31
N LYS A 84 3.21 -9.80 2.43
CA LYS A 84 1.76 -9.70 2.68
C LYS A 84 0.97 -10.37 1.56
N TYR A 85 1.28 -10.05 0.31
CA TYR A 85 0.58 -10.61 -0.84
C TYR A 85 0.71 -12.14 -0.96
N VAL A 86 1.88 -12.69 -0.65
CA VAL A 86 2.11 -14.15 -0.68
C VAL A 86 1.47 -14.84 0.53
N GLY A 87 1.50 -14.20 1.70
CA GLY A 87 0.98 -14.71 2.95
C GLY A 87 -0.52 -14.52 3.15
N ASP A 88 -1.30 -14.33 2.08
CA ASP A 88 -2.77 -14.29 2.17
C ASP A 88 -3.29 -15.65 2.65
N GLU A 89 -4.05 -15.65 3.74
CA GLU A 89 -4.52 -16.88 4.40
C GLU A 89 -5.52 -17.70 3.56
N TYR A 90 -6.08 -17.12 2.49
CA TYR A 90 -7.09 -17.77 1.64
C TYR A 90 -6.57 -18.14 0.27
N GLU A 91 -5.30 -17.88 -0.01
CA GLU A 91 -4.69 -18.06 -1.33
C GLU A 91 -3.41 -18.88 -1.20
N SER A 92 -3.10 -19.67 -2.23
CA SER A 92 -1.87 -20.46 -2.22
C SER A 92 -0.64 -19.55 -2.31
N ALA A 93 0.21 -19.60 -1.27
CA ALA A 93 1.48 -18.89 -1.23
C ALA A 93 2.39 -19.26 -2.41
N VAL A 94 2.39 -20.54 -2.82
CA VAL A 94 3.15 -21.01 -3.99
C VAL A 94 2.64 -20.34 -5.27
N ALA A 95 1.32 -20.29 -5.48
CA ALA A 95 0.74 -19.65 -6.66
C ALA A 95 1.04 -18.15 -6.69
N ARG A 96 0.79 -17.44 -5.58
CA ARG A 96 1.05 -16.00 -5.40
C ARG A 96 2.52 -15.65 -5.64
N LEU A 97 3.44 -16.45 -5.08
CA LEU A 97 4.87 -16.26 -5.29
C LEU A 97 5.28 -16.45 -6.76
N ASN A 98 4.71 -17.45 -7.45
CA ASN A 98 4.97 -17.67 -8.87
C ASN A 98 4.50 -16.50 -9.75
N ILE A 99 3.41 -15.83 -9.37
CA ILE A 99 2.94 -14.61 -10.06
C ILE A 99 3.96 -13.49 -9.93
N ILE A 100 4.46 -13.22 -8.72
CA ILE A 100 5.50 -12.20 -8.48
C ILE A 100 6.76 -12.50 -9.29
N LEU A 101 7.19 -13.77 -9.29
CA LEU A 101 8.32 -14.25 -10.10
C LEU A 101 8.06 -14.19 -11.61
N GLY A 102 6.80 -14.13 -12.03
CA GLY A 102 6.37 -14.00 -13.42
C GLY A 102 6.20 -12.56 -13.89
N LEU A 103 6.23 -11.58 -12.97
CA LEU A 103 6.07 -10.16 -13.31
C LEU A 103 7.19 -9.71 -14.26
N LYS A 104 6.78 -8.89 -15.23
CA LYS A 104 7.67 -8.28 -16.21
C LYS A 104 7.57 -6.77 -16.09
N PRO A 105 8.38 -6.14 -15.24
CA PRO A 105 8.42 -4.69 -15.12
C PRO A 105 8.74 -4.05 -16.47
N CYS A 106 8.12 -2.90 -16.74
CA CYS A 106 8.50 -2.08 -17.87
C CYS A 106 9.89 -1.48 -17.59
N THR A 107 10.94 -2.12 -18.11
CA THR A 107 12.33 -1.70 -17.91
C THR A 107 12.56 -0.29 -18.46
N GLY A 108 13.24 0.55 -17.66
CA GLY A 108 13.75 1.85 -18.10
C GLY A 108 12.90 3.10 -17.79
N LYS A 109 11.75 2.99 -17.12
CA LYS A 109 10.88 4.16 -16.83
C LYS A 109 10.94 4.70 -15.40
N SER A 110 11.32 3.89 -14.42
CA SER A 110 11.22 4.25 -13.00
C SER A 110 12.17 3.42 -12.11
N PRO A 111 12.81 4.00 -11.09
CA PRO A 111 13.53 3.24 -10.06
C PRO A 111 12.57 2.37 -9.21
N PHE A 112 11.26 2.56 -9.37
CA PHE A 112 10.21 1.80 -8.69
C PHE A 112 9.60 0.71 -9.58
N ALA A 113 10.17 0.39 -10.75
CA ALA A 113 9.53 -0.49 -11.74
C ALA A 113 9.02 -1.84 -11.19
N GLU A 114 9.79 -2.50 -10.32
CA GLU A 114 9.40 -3.78 -9.67
C GLU A 114 8.23 -3.57 -8.69
N LEU A 115 8.25 -2.49 -7.92
CA LEU A 115 7.18 -2.12 -7.00
C LEU A 115 5.91 -1.71 -7.75
N ASP A 116 6.05 -0.94 -8.82
CA ASP A 116 4.95 -0.48 -9.68
C ASP A 116 4.27 -1.67 -10.37
N ALA A 117 5.06 -2.66 -10.83
CA ALA A 117 4.54 -3.90 -11.38
C ALA A 117 3.75 -4.70 -10.33
N LEU A 118 4.26 -4.79 -9.10
CA LEU A 118 3.57 -5.47 -8.00
C LEU A 118 2.25 -4.78 -7.64
N TYR A 119 2.24 -3.44 -7.52
CA TYR A 119 1.02 -2.68 -7.28
C TYR A 119 -0.01 -2.87 -8.39
N THR A 120 0.43 -2.78 -9.65
CA THR A 120 -0.43 -2.98 -10.82
C THR A 120 -1.05 -4.38 -10.81
N GLU A 121 -0.26 -5.44 -10.55
CA GLU A 121 -0.77 -6.81 -10.46
C GLU A 121 -1.84 -6.96 -9.37
N ILE A 122 -1.64 -6.33 -8.20
CA ILE A 122 -2.63 -6.40 -7.11
C ILE A 122 -3.93 -5.69 -7.51
N LEU A 123 -3.84 -4.54 -8.19
CA LEU A 123 -5.01 -3.79 -8.66
C LEU A 123 -5.78 -4.54 -9.77
N GLN A 124 -5.07 -5.16 -10.71
CA GLN A 124 -5.67 -5.92 -11.82
C GLN A 124 -6.47 -7.14 -11.35
N ARG A 125 -6.14 -7.68 -10.16
CA ARG A 125 -6.83 -8.83 -9.58
C ARG A 125 -8.20 -8.52 -9.02
N GLN A 126 -8.54 -7.25 -8.82
CA GLN A 126 -9.90 -6.88 -8.44
C GLN A 126 -10.85 -7.15 -9.61
N PRO A 127 -11.81 -8.10 -9.52
CA PRO A 127 -12.74 -8.36 -10.62
C PRO A 127 -13.61 -7.15 -11.00
N ASP A 128 -13.99 -6.32 -10.03
CA ASP A 128 -14.84 -5.14 -10.25
C ASP A 128 -13.99 -3.88 -10.43
N GLN A 129 -13.55 -3.64 -11.67
CA GLN A 129 -12.67 -2.51 -12.01
C GLN A 129 -13.37 -1.15 -11.92
N ASP A 130 -14.69 -1.10 -12.07
CA ASP A 130 -15.46 0.14 -11.90
C ASP A 130 -15.52 0.53 -10.42
N PHE A 131 -15.84 -0.44 -9.54
CA PHE A 131 -15.70 -0.26 -8.11
C PHE A 131 -14.28 0.14 -7.71
N LEU A 132 -13.26 -0.51 -8.27
CA LEU A 132 -11.87 -0.20 -7.94
C LEU A 132 -11.54 1.27 -8.21
N LYS A 133 -11.91 1.78 -9.39
CA LYS A 133 -11.65 3.17 -9.78
C LYS A 133 -12.36 4.15 -8.84
N GLU A 134 -13.61 3.88 -8.48
CA GLU A 134 -14.36 4.67 -7.50
C GLU A 134 -13.71 4.64 -6.12
N PHE A 135 -13.32 3.45 -5.64
CA PHE A 135 -12.62 3.30 -4.36
C PHE A 135 -11.28 4.05 -4.35
N LEU A 136 -10.48 3.97 -5.41
CA LEU A 136 -9.20 4.69 -5.47
C LEU A 136 -9.38 6.22 -5.43
N LEU A 137 -10.45 6.76 -6.01
CA LEU A 137 -10.81 8.17 -5.91
C LEU A 137 -11.12 8.56 -4.45
N VAL A 138 -11.92 7.75 -3.74
CA VAL A 138 -12.25 7.96 -2.32
C VAL A 138 -11.00 7.86 -1.45
N LEU A 139 -10.18 6.83 -1.65
CA LEU A 139 -8.93 6.60 -0.92
C LEU A 139 -7.97 7.79 -1.04
N VAL A 140 -7.75 8.27 -2.26
CA VAL A 140 -6.84 9.40 -2.53
C VAL A 140 -7.42 10.70 -1.95
N ALA A 141 -8.72 10.95 -2.11
CA ALA A 141 -9.39 12.10 -1.50
C ALA A 141 -9.24 12.11 0.03
N ARG A 142 -9.55 10.99 0.68
CA ARG A 142 -9.45 10.84 2.13
C ARG A 142 -8.01 11.06 2.62
N SER A 143 -7.01 10.54 1.91
CA SER A 143 -5.60 10.73 2.27
C SER A 143 -5.16 12.21 2.30
N MET A 144 -5.83 13.08 1.53
CA MET A 144 -5.60 14.53 1.56
C MET A 144 -6.31 15.25 2.72
N LEU A 145 -7.34 14.63 3.28
CA LEU A 145 -8.14 15.18 4.38
C LEU A 145 -7.59 14.79 5.76
N VAL A 146 -6.68 13.80 5.84
CA VAL A 146 -5.99 13.41 7.08
C VAL A 146 -5.22 14.60 7.65
N GLY A 147 -5.76 15.20 8.71
CA GLY A 147 -5.21 16.40 9.37
C GLY A 147 -6.18 17.58 9.44
N ILE A 148 -7.24 17.57 8.64
CA ILE A 148 -8.35 18.53 8.69
C ILE A 148 -9.45 17.85 9.51
N GLY A 149 -9.45 18.09 10.82
CA GLY A 149 -10.37 17.42 11.74
C GLY A 149 -11.85 17.51 11.32
N ASN A 150 -12.60 16.45 11.68
CA ASN A 150 -14.06 16.30 11.62
C ASN A 150 -14.70 16.14 10.23
N GLY A 151 -14.83 14.88 9.83
CA GLY A 151 -15.72 14.43 8.75
C GLY A 151 -15.25 13.11 8.16
N ASN A 152 -14.90 12.12 8.99
CA ASN A 152 -14.54 10.79 8.48
C ASN A 152 -15.86 10.09 8.13
N PHE A 153 -16.37 10.38 6.94
CA PHE A 153 -17.46 9.60 6.35
C PHE A 153 -16.93 8.18 6.16
N ASP A 154 -17.77 7.21 6.49
CA ASP A 154 -17.43 5.81 6.31
C ASP A 154 -17.28 5.50 4.81
N ASP A 155 -16.17 4.84 4.44
CA ASP A 155 -15.85 4.53 3.05
C ASP A 155 -16.94 3.62 2.43
N ALA A 156 -17.55 2.72 3.22
CA ALA A 156 -18.61 1.86 2.72
C ALA A 156 -19.86 2.67 2.43
N MET A 157 -20.24 3.57 3.35
CA MET A 157 -21.36 4.49 3.15
C MET A 157 -21.19 5.36 1.90
N LEU A 158 -20.01 5.97 1.69
CA LEU A 158 -19.75 6.78 0.50
C LEU A 158 -19.81 5.99 -0.80
N LEU A 159 -19.42 4.72 -0.76
CA LEU A 159 -19.47 3.82 -1.91
C LEU A 159 -20.84 3.14 -2.07
N GLY A 160 -21.80 3.43 -1.19
CA GLY A 160 -23.13 2.82 -1.20
C GLY A 160 -23.13 1.33 -0.88
N LEU A 161 -22.16 0.87 -0.09
CA LEU A 161 -21.95 -0.52 0.32
C LEU A 161 -22.13 -0.67 1.82
N ASP A 162 -22.39 -1.90 2.27
CA ASP A 162 -22.17 -2.25 3.67
C ASP A 162 -20.69 -2.59 3.94
N GLU A 163 -20.25 -2.47 5.19
CA GLU A 163 -18.86 -2.72 5.59
C GLU A 163 -18.35 -4.12 5.21
N ARG A 164 -19.22 -5.14 5.24
CA ARG A 164 -18.85 -6.52 4.89
C ARG A 164 -18.69 -6.68 3.38
N GLU A 165 -19.51 -6.02 2.59
CA GLU A 165 -19.35 -5.97 1.14
C GLU A 165 -18.07 -5.24 0.75
N LEU A 166 -17.80 -4.08 1.35
CA LEU A 166 -16.56 -3.35 1.12
C LEU A 166 -15.34 -4.21 1.48
N GLY A 167 -15.36 -4.85 2.66
CA GLY A 167 -14.30 -5.76 3.09
C GLY A 167 -14.11 -6.94 2.13
N ARG A 168 -15.18 -7.54 1.63
CA ARG A 168 -15.11 -8.63 0.63
C ARG A 168 -14.47 -8.17 -0.68
N LYS A 169 -14.89 -7.00 -1.19
CA LYS A 169 -14.31 -6.45 -2.42
C LYS A 169 -12.83 -6.13 -2.22
N LEU A 170 -12.44 -5.52 -1.10
CA LEU A 170 -11.06 -5.10 -0.86
C LEU A 170 -10.12 -6.19 -0.33
N ARG A 171 -10.62 -7.38 0.02
CA ARG A 171 -9.83 -8.50 0.58
C ARG A 171 -8.57 -8.82 -0.23
N GLY A 172 -8.68 -8.82 -1.56
CA GLY A 172 -7.55 -9.10 -2.47
C GLY A 172 -6.43 -8.05 -2.44
N MET A 173 -6.68 -6.89 -1.81
CA MET A 173 -5.77 -5.75 -1.70
C MET A 173 -5.19 -5.58 -0.29
N HIS A 174 -5.31 -6.57 0.61
CA HIS A 174 -4.79 -6.48 1.99
C HIS A 174 -3.27 -6.24 2.07
N SER A 175 -2.52 -6.54 1.00
CA SER A 175 -1.09 -6.23 0.90
C SER A 175 -0.81 -4.73 0.72
N LEU A 176 -1.80 -3.99 0.20
CA LEU A 176 -1.76 -2.53 0.01
C LEU A 176 -2.51 -1.78 1.11
N LEU A 177 -3.56 -2.39 1.66
CA LEU A 177 -4.49 -1.76 2.59
C LEU A 177 -4.41 -2.35 4.00
N LYS A 178 -4.48 -1.47 4.99
CA LYS A 178 -4.81 -1.75 6.39
C LYS A 178 -6.31 -1.56 6.54
N PHE A 179 -6.97 -2.40 7.32
CA PHE A 179 -8.42 -2.30 7.57
C PHE A 179 -8.77 -1.81 8.97
N GLU A 180 -7.80 -1.77 9.89
CA GLU A 180 -8.03 -1.41 11.29
C GLU A 180 -7.19 -0.18 11.69
N PRO A 181 -7.77 0.80 12.41
CA PRO A 181 -9.18 0.95 12.79
C PRO A 181 -10.08 1.49 11.66
N PHE A 182 -9.50 1.87 10.53
CA PHE A 182 -10.18 2.29 9.29
C PHE A 182 -9.34 1.85 8.09
N ILE A 183 -9.94 1.86 6.89
CA ILE A 183 -9.23 1.52 5.67
C ILE A 183 -8.15 2.58 5.41
N ASP A 184 -6.89 2.18 5.32
CA ASP A 184 -5.78 3.05 4.96
C ASP A 184 -4.67 2.32 4.22
N VAL A 185 -3.70 3.05 3.68
CA VAL A 185 -2.58 2.42 2.98
C VAL A 185 -1.52 1.90 3.95
N HIS A 186 -0.90 0.76 3.64
CA HIS A 186 0.25 0.27 4.41
C HIS A 186 1.42 1.23 4.34
N HIS A 187 1.64 1.84 3.18
CA HIS A 187 2.77 2.70 2.90
C HIS A 187 2.40 3.82 1.90
N LYS A 188 2.95 5.02 2.13
CA LYS A 188 2.69 6.21 1.30
C LYS A 188 3.09 6.03 -0.16
N SER A 189 4.09 5.19 -0.45
CA SER A 189 4.54 4.93 -1.83
C SER A 189 3.43 4.42 -2.76
N PHE A 190 2.37 3.81 -2.22
CA PHE A 190 1.21 3.41 -3.00
C PHE A 190 0.39 4.64 -3.44
N LEU A 191 0.22 5.64 -2.57
CA LEU A 191 -0.39 6.92 -2.95
C LEU A 191 0.50 7.68 -3.94
N ASP A 192 1.83 7.66 -3.73
CA ASP A 192 2.79 8.27 -4.67
C ASP A 192 2.78 7.56 -6.04
N PHE A 193 2.46 6.27 -6.09
CA PHE A 193 2.24 5.53 -7.33
C PHE A 193 0.96 6.01 -8.03
N LEU A 194 -0.16 6.10 -7.31
CA LEU A 194 -1.44 6.56 -7.87
C LEU A 194 -1.41 8.01 -8.38
N ASP A 195 -0.61 8.88 -7.76
CA ASP A 195 -0.45 10.30 -8.16
C ASP A 195 0.43 10.50 -9.40
N ASP A 196 1.19 9.48 -9.82
CA ASP A 196 2.09 9.56 -10.97
C ASP A 196 1.53 8.81 -12.20
N PRO A 197 1.09 9.53 -13.25
CA PRO A 197 0.51 8.91 -14.44
C PRO A 197 1.49 8.03 -15.22
N SER A 198 2.79 8.28 -15.10
CA SER A 198 3.82 7.47 -15.76
C SER A 198 4.02 6.12 -15.09
N ARG A 199 3.66 6.00 -13.80
CA ARG A 199 3.77 4.79 -12.99
C ARG A 199 2.46 4.02 -12.97
N ALA A 200 1.35 4.66 -12.63
CA ALA A 200 0.06 4.00 -12.44
C ALA A 200 -0.73 3.75 -13.73
N GLY A 201 -0.41 4.43 -14.84
CA GLY A 201 -1.11 4.24 -16.11
C GLY A 201 -2.62 4.46 -15.96
N GLU A 202 -3.42 3.42 -16.20
CA GLU A 202 -4.88 3.49 -16.09
C GLU A 202 -5.40 3.63 -14.65
N TYR A 203 -4.57 3.32 -13.65
CA TYR A 203 -4.89 3.46 -12.23
C TYR A 203 -4.52 4.83 -11.66
N HIS A 204 -4.02 5.75 -12.48
CA HIS A 204 -3.67 7.09 -12.04
C HIS A 204 -4.90 7.85 -11.54
N VAL A 205 -4.76 8.45 -10.37
CA VAL A 205 -5.80 9.24 -9.72
C VAL A 205 -5.28 10.64 -9.46
N SER A 206 -5.80 11.62 -10.21
CA SER A 206 -5.49 13.01 -9.92
C SER A 206 -6.16 13.48 -8.63
N LYS A 207 -5.44 14.26 -7.82
CA LYS A 207 -5.98 14.85 -6.59
C LYS A 207 -7.26 15.67 -6.83
N HIS A 208 -7.32 16.37 -7.96
CA HIS A 208 -8.50 17.15 -8.35
C HIS A 208 -9.73 16.29 -8.64
N SER A 209 -9.57 15.20 -9.40
CA SER A 209 -10.67 14.28 -9.69
C SER A 209 -11.13 13.54 -8.44
N ALA A 210 -10.20 13.10 -7.60
CA ALA A 210 -10.48 12.45 -6.32
C ALA A 210 -11.31 13.36 -5.42
N ASN A 211 -10.84 14.59 -5.18
CA ASN A 211 -11.55 15.55 -4.32
C ASN A 211 -12.94 15.90 -4.88
N ARG A 212 -13.05 16.16 -6.19
CA ARG A 212 -14.35 16.42 -6.84
C ARG A 212 -15.32 15.26 -6.60
N ARG A 213 -14.88 14.02 -6.84
CA ARG A 213 -15.74 12.84 -6.71
C ARG A 213 -16.16 12.61 -5.25
N TYR A 214 -15.22 12.73 -4.32
CA TYR A 214 -15.49 12.59 -2.89
C TYR A 214 -16.53 13.62 -2.41
N MET A 215 -16.40 14.88 -2.79
CA MET A 215 -17.36 15.94 -2.43
C MET A 215 -18.75 15.69 -3.03
N GLN A 216 -18.84 15.09 -4.22
CA GLN A 216 -20.12 14.67 -4.81
C GLN A 216 -20.78 13.57 -3.95
N LEU A 217 -20.04 12.51 -3.60
CA LEU A 217 -20.56 11.43 -2.77
C LEU A 217 -21.04 11.92 -1.40
N VAL A 218 -20.25 12.79 -0.75
CA VAL A 218 -20.64 13.42 0.52
C VAL A 218 -21.93 14.24 0.36
N THR A 219 -22.05 15.01 -0.72
CA THR A 219 -23.25 15.81 -0.99
C THR A 219 -24.47 14.91 -1.21
N ASP A 220 -24.32 13.84 -1.98
CA ASP A 220 -25.40 12.88 -2.26
C ASP A 220 -25.90 12.22 -0.97
N GLU A 221 -24.99 11.84 -0.06
CA GLU A 221 -25.36 11.27 1.24
C GLU A 221 -26.07 12.29 2.15
N LEU A 222 -25.63 13.55 2.18
CA LEU A 222 -26.31 14.60 2.94
C LEU A 222 -27.72 14.89 2.39
N VAL A 223 -27.90 14.86 1.08
CA VAL A 223 -29.21 15.05 0.43
C VAL A 223 -30.15 13.88 0.75
N LYS A 224 -29.66 12.63 0.70
CA LYS A 224 -30.44 11.45 1.11
C LYS A 224 -30.86 11.54 2.58
N ALA A 225 -29.93 11.88 3.48
CA ALA A 225 -30.22 12.03 4.90
C ALA A 225 -31.28 13.11 5.18
N ALA A 226 -31.17 14.27 4.51
CA ALA A 226 -32.16 15.35 4.64
C ALA A 226 -33.55 14.93 4.13
N SER A 227 -33.61 14.22 3.00
CA SER A 227 -34.87 13.74 2.42
C SER A 227 -35.58 12.74 3.37
N ASN A 228 -34.83 11.79 3.92
CA ASN A 228 -35.35 10.82 4.88
C ASN A 228 -35.87 11.48 6.17
N ALA A 229 -35.20 12.54 6.64
CA ALA A 229 -35.63 13.26 7.83
C ALA A 229 -36.98 13.99 7.61
N ILE A 230 -37.18 14.57 6.44
CA ILE A 230 -38.43 15.25 6.07
C ILE A 230 -39.59 14.24 6.02
N GLU A 231 -39.41 13.09 5.37
CA GLU A 231 -40.44 12.03 5.30
C GLU A 231 -40.85 11.47 6.66
N GLN A 232 -39.91 11.37 7.61
CA GLN A 232 -40.20 10.93 8.98
C GLN A 232 -40.91 11.98 9.83
N THR A 233 -40.89 13.26 9.43
CA THR A 233 -41.56 14.33 10.19
C THR A 233 -43.05 14.46 9.79
N ASP A 234 -43.42 13.93 8.63
CA ASP A 234 -44.77 13.96 8.06
C ASP A 234 -45.60 12.67 8.33
N SER A 235 -45.07 11.71 9.10
CA SER A 235 -45.75 10.44 9.52
C SER A 235 -46.11 10.44 11.00
#